data_AF-A0A7S3CA44-F1
#
_entry.id   AF-A0A7S3CA44-F1
#
_cell.length_a   1.000
_cell.length_b   1.000
_cell.length_c   1.000
_cell.angle_alpha   90.00
_cell.angle_beta   90.00
_cell.angle_gamma   90.00
#
_symmetry.space_group_name_H-M   'P 1'
#
loop_
_entity.id
_entity.type
_entity.pdbx_description
1 polymer ?
#
loop_
_entity_poly.entity_id
_entity_poly.type
_entity_poly.pdbx_seq_one_letter_code
_entity_poly.pdbx_strand_id
1 'polypeptide(L)'
;RQPVPRSPMVAEGRAEMDEAEVAFDRALLQKRGQIRRRAIRELERAAPHPVKLRKLASIVLGDETVLSKSLRGAGSWATLSKREPKIMMALTMALRGSRRVRVDRNAVASLARRKSEKN
;
A
#
# COMPACT_ATOMS: atom_id res chain seq x y z
N ARG A 1 -1.10 8.16 -52.85
CA ARG A 1 -1.09 7.36 -51.60
C ARG A 1 -1.54 8.28 -50.48
N GLN A 2 -2.80 8.20 -50.05
CA GLN A 2 -3.25 8.97 -48.88
C GLN A 2 -2.69 8.35 -47.59
N PRO A 3 -2.28 9.14 -46.59
CA PRO A 3 -1.86 8.62 -45.30
C PRO A 3 -3.10 8.09 -44.55
N VAL A 4 -3.02 6.85 -44.09
CA VAL A 4 -4.03 6.25 -43.21
C VAL A 4 -4.05 7.05 -41.90
N PRO A 5 -5.19 7.63 -41.48
CA PRO A 5 -5.28 8.29 -40.19
C PRO A 5 -5.09 7.25 -39.08
N ARG A 6 -4.05 7.43 -38.26
CA ARG A 6 -3.89 6.65 -37.03
C ARG A 6 -5.05 7.02 -36.11
N SER A 7 -5.91 6.06 -35.81
CA SER A 7 -7.07 6.24 -34.94
C SER A 7 -6.64 6.83 -33.58
N PRO A 8 -7.28 7.90 -33.08
CA PRO A 8 -6.93 8.57 -31.81
C PRO A 8 -7.20 7.72 -30.55
N MET A 9 -7.94 6.61 -30.71
CA MET A 9 -8.46 5.75 -29.64
C MET A 9 -7.39 5.05 -28.76
N VAL A 10 -6.10 5.12 -29.11
CA VAL A 10 -5.00 4.48 -28.34
C VAL A 10 -4.27 5.47 -27.42
N ALA A 11 -4.36 6.77 -27.67
CA ALA A 11 -3.66 7.79 -26.88
C ALA A 11 -4.40 8.10 -25.56
N GLU A 12 -5.74 8.14 -25.60
CA GLU A 12 -6.59 8.50 -24.46
C GLU A 12 -6.46 7.47 -23.32
N GLY A 13 -6.52 6.18 -23.62
CA GLY A 13 -6.39 5.12 -22.60
C GLY A 13 -5.01 5.01 -21.94
N ARG A 14 -3.94 5.52 -22.57
CA ARG A 14 -2.60 5.57 -21.95
C ARG A 14 -2.48 6.77 -21.00
N ALA A 15 -2.98 7.94 -21.40
CA ALA A 15 -2.97 9.14 -20.58
C ALA A 15 -3.78 8.95 -19.27
N GLU A 16 -4.95 8.31 -19.36
CA GLU A 16 -5.78 8.01 -18.19
C GLU A 16 -5.10 7.06 -17.19
N MET A 17 -4.35 6.07 -17.69
CA MET A 17 -3.59 5.15 -16.85
C MET A 17 -2.47 5.86 -16.09
N ASP A 18 -1.74 6.75 -16.77
CA ASP A 18 -0.65 7.53 -16.17
C ASP A 18 -1.18 8.49 -15.10
N GLU A 19 -2.30 9.17 -15.35
CA GLU A 19 -2.95 10.04 -14.36
C GLU A 19 -3.42 9.28 -13.12
N ALA A 20 -4.05 8.12 -13.31
CA ALA A 20 -4.52 7.28 -12.21
C ALA A 20 -3.35 6.75 -11.35
N GLU A 21 -2.18 6.53 -11.95
CA GLU A 21 -0.98 6.09 -11.25
C GLU A 21 -0.33 7.23 -10.46
N VAL A 22 -0.23 8.42 -11.06
CA VAL A 22 0.25 9.63 -10.38
C VAL A 22 -0.65 10.01 -9.20
N ALA A 23 -1.97 9.93 -9.37
CA ALA A 23 -2.93 10.20 -8.30
C ALA A 23 -2.77 9.23 -7.11
N PHE A 24 -2.50 7.95 -7.40
CA PHE A 24 -2.26 6.94 -6.38
C PHE A 24 -0.97 7.18 -5.60
N ASP A 25 0.13 7.47 -6.30
CA ASP A 25 1.42 7.75 -5.66
C ASP A 25 1.33 9.00 -4.78
N ARG A 26 0.63 10.04 -5.25
CA ARG A 26 0.36 11.25 -4.46
C ARG A 26 -0.46 10.94 -3.19
N ALA A 27 -1.48 10.09 -3.30
CA ALA A 27 -2.29 9.69 -2.15
C ALA A 27 -1.49 8.92 -1.09
N LEU A 28 -0.61 7.99 -1.51
CA LEU A 28 0.27 7.26 -0.59
C LEU A 28 1.19 8.20 0.19
N LEU A 29 1.75 9.22 -0.48
CA LEU A 29 2.59 10.23 0.15
C LEU A 29 1.80 11.10 1.15
N GLN A 30 0.65 11.62 0.72
CA GLN A 30 -0.22 12.46 1.56
C GLN A 30 -0.73 11.72 2.80
N LYS A 31 -0.98 10.42 2.68
CA LYS A 31 -1.55 9.59 3.77
C LYS A 31 -0.49 8.78 4.54
N ARG A 32 0.81 8.99 4.28
CA ARG A 32 1.92 8.22 4.88
C ARG A 32 1.82 8.10 6.41
N GLY A 33 1.48 9.18 7.10
CA GLY A 33 1.32 9.17 8.56
C GLY A 33 0.17 8.29 9.05
N GLN A 34 -0.96 8.28 8.32
CA GLN A 34 -2.12 7.44 8.61
C GLN A 34 -1.82 5.96 8.32
N ILE A 35 -1.19 5.68 7.17
CA ILE A 35 -0.71 4.35 6.79
C ILE A 35 0.20 3.79 7.89
N ARG A 36 1.21 4.56 8.33
CA ARG A 36 2.13 4.16 9.39
C ARG A 36 1.39 3.82 10.69
N ARG A 37 0.50 4.69 11.17
CA ARG A 37 -0.24 4.47 12.42
C ARG A 37 -1.15 3.26 12.34
N ARG A 38 -1.87 3.09 11.22
CA ARG A 38 -2.75 1.94 11.00
C ARG A 38 -1.95 0.64 10.94
N ALA A 39 -0.84 0.61 10.19
CA ALA A 39 0.05 -0.54 10.12
C ALA A 39 0.60 -0.94 11.49
N ILE A 40 1.07 0.02 12.30
CA ILE A 40 1.57 -0.26 13.65
C ILE A 40 0.46 -0.85 14.54
N ARG A 41 -0.76 -0.30 14.50
CA ARG A 41 -1.89 -0.83 15.27
C ARG A 41 -2.22 -2.27 14.88
N GLU A 42 -2.22 -2.60 13.59
CA GLU A 42 -2.45 -3.98 13.14
C GLU A 42 -1.33 -4.93 13.56
N LEU A 43 -0.08 -4.47 13.52
CA LEU A 43 1.07 -5.25 14.00
C LEU A 43 1.04 -5.48 15.51
N GLU A 44 0.58 -4.52 16.29
CA GLU A 44 0.42 -4.64 17.74
C GLU A 44 -0.71 -5.62 18.09
N ARG A 45 -1.81 -5.62 17.34
CA ARG A 45 -2.90 -6.60 17.50
C ARG A 45 -2.46 -8.02 17.17
N ALA A 46 -1.59 -8.18 16.17
CA ALA A 46 -1.05 -9.46 15.77
C ALA A 46 0.14 -9.93 16.63
N ALA A 47 0.65 -9.08 17.54
CA ALA A 47 1.82 -9.40 18.35
C ALA A 47 1.54 -10.64 19.24
N PRO A 48 2.49 -11.60 19.29
CA PRO A 48 3.90 -11.47 18.95
C PRO A 48 4.22 -11.94 17.51
N HIS A 49 3.22 -12.33 16.74
CA HIS A 49 3.43 -13.03 15.49
C HIS A 49 3.78 -12.06 14.35
N PRO A 50 4.78 -12.42 13.51
CA PRO A 50 5.06 -11.66 12.31
C PRO A 50 3.88 -11.73 11.33
N VAL A 51 3.55 -10.61 10.71
CA VAL A 51 2.50 -10.49 9.70
C VAL A 51 3.15 -10.38 8.32
N LYS A 52 2.69 -11.18 7.35
CA LYS A 52 3.14 -11.05 5.96
C LYS A 52 2.88 -9.64 5.44
N LEU A 53 3.88 -9.02 4.81
CA LEU A 53 3.82 -7.63 4.37
C LEU A 53 2.65 -7.39 3.39
N ARG A 54 2.37 -8.36 2.50
CA ARG A 54 1.20 -8.33 1.59
C ARG A 54 -0.13 -8.33 2.34
N LYS A 55 -0.26 -9.16 3.39
CA LYS A 55 -1.46 -9.20 4.24
C LYS A 55 -1.65 -7.87 4.97
N LEU A 56 -0.58 -7.31 5.53
CA LEU A 56 -0.61 -6.00 6.19
C LEU A 56 -1.02 -4.90 5.21
N ALA A 57 -0.46 -4.88 4.01
CA ALA A 57 -0.79 -3.89 3.00
C ALA A 57 -2.25 -3.98 2.55
N SER A 58 -2.78 -5.19 2.38
CA SER A 58 -4.20 -5.40 2.07
C SER A 58 -5.12 -4.87 3.17
N ILE A 59 -4.77 -5.06 4.45
CA ILE A 59 -5.57 -4.56 5.58
C ILE A 59 -5.50 -3.02 5.64
N VAL A 60 -4.29 -2.46 5.58
CA VAL A 60 -4.07 -1.02 5.76
C VAL A 60 -4.62 -0.21 4.59
N LEU A 61 -4.41 -0.67 3.36
CA LEU A 61 -4.88 0.04 2.17
C LEU A 61 -6.31 -0.34 1.78
N GLY A 62 -6.84 -1.47 2.24
CA GLY A 62 -8.26 -1.81 2.11
C GLY A 62 -9.17 -0.95 3.00
N ASP A 63 -8.59 -0.25 3.98
CA ASP A 63 -9.30 0.63 4.89
C ASP A 63 -9.70 1.95 4.22
N GLU A 64 -11.01 2.22 4.15
CA GLU A 64 -11.58 3.44 3.55
C GLU A 64 -11.19 4.71 4.28
N THR A 65 -10.80 4.60 5.55
CA THR A 65 -10.30 5.74 6.31
C THR A 65 -8.88 6.14 5.89
N VAL A 66 -8.15 5.25 5.20
CA VAL A 66 -6.77 5.48 4.74
C VAL A 66 -6.74 5.86 3.26
N LEU A 67 -7.39 5.08 2.39
CA LEU A 67 -7.54 5.36 0.96
C LEU A 67 -9.00 5.16 0.54
N SER A 68 -9.55 6.09 -0.24
CA SER A 68 -10.92 5.98 -0.75
C SER A 68 -11.10 4.82 -1.73
N LYS A 69 -12.34 4.36 -1.92
CA LYS A 69 -12.71 3.37 -2.95
C LYS A 69 -12.20 3.77 -4.34
N SER A 70 -12.30 5.05 -4.71
CA SER A 70 -11.83 5.57 -6.00
C SER A 70 -10.32 5.44 -6.18
N LEU A 71 -9.53 5.77 -5.16
CA LEU A 71 -8.06 5.70 -5.23
C LEU A 71 -7.53 4.27 -5.24
N ARG A 72 -8.26 3.33 -4.63
CA ARG A 72 -7.90 1.90 -4.64
C ARG A 72 -8.23 1.21 -5.97
N GLY A 73 -8.98 1.88 -6.86
CA GLY A 73 -9.60 1.26 -8.02
C GLY A 73 -10.87 0.49 -7.64
N ALA A 74 -11.78 0.37 -8.60
CA ALA A 74 -13.15 -0.11 -8.41
C ALA A 74 -13.30 -1.56 -7.90
N GLY A 75 -12.23 -2.33 -7.67
CA GLY A 75 -12.41 -3.68 -7.13
C GLY A 75 -11.13 -4.37 -6.68
N SER A 76 -11.07 -4.73 -5.41
CA SER A 76 -10.18 -5.74 -4.82
C SER A 76 -8.66 -5.56 -4.98
N TRP A 77 -7.89 -6.22 -4.12
CA TRP A 77 -6.43 -6.31 -4.22
C TRP A 77 -5.95 -6.89 -5.56
N ALA A 78 -6.80 -7.63 -6.29
CA ALA A 78 -6.46 -8.18 -7.61
C ALA A 78 -6.22 -7.10 -8.68
N THR A 79 -6.95 -5.98 -8.62
CA THR A 79 -6.76 -4.82 -9.53
C THR A 79 -5.55 -3.97 -9.12
N LEU A 80 -5.15 -4.05 -7.84
CA LEU A 80 -3.94 -3.42 -7.31
C LEU A 80 -2.67 -4.25 -7.57
N SER A 81 -2.76 -5.42 -8.18
CA SER A 81 -1.60 -6.30 -8.46
C SER A 81 -0.49 -5.59 -9.25
N LYS A 82 -0.85 -4.78 -10.26
CA LYS A 82 0.11 -3.95 -11.02
C LYS A 82 0.84 -2.92 -10.14
N ARG A 83 0.21 -2.49 -9.05
CA ARG A 83 0.73 -1.50 -8.08
C ARG A 83 1.28 -2.16 -6.82
N GLU A 84 1.24 -3.49 -6.71
CA GLU A 84 1.67 -4.25 -5.55
C GLU A 84 3.13 -3.93 -5.15
N PRO A 85 4.12 -3.88 -6.06
CA PRO A 85 5.48 -3.51 -5.69
C PRO A 85 5.59 -2.12 -5.06
N LYS A 86 4.89 -1.13 -5.62
CA LYS A 86 4.85 0.25 -5.11
C LYS A 86 4.21 0.31 -3.73
N ILE A 87 3.11 -0.40 -3.53
CA ILE A 87 2.42 -0.49 -2.25
C ILE A 87 3.34 -1.08 -1.17
N MET A 88 4.01 -2.19 -1.48
CA MET A 88 4.90 -2.87 -0.57
C MET A 88 6.10 -1.98 -0.20
N MET A 89 6.64 -1.26 -1.19
CA MET A 89 7.68 -0.25 -0.99
C MET A 89 7.21 0.89 -0.09
N ALA A 90 6.03 1.47 -0.36
CA ALA A 90 5.47 2.57 0.42
C ALA A 90 5.21 2.17 1.88
N LEU A 91 4.67 0.97 2.10
CA LEU A 91 4.44 0.44 3.44
C LEU A 91 5.76 0.18 4.17
N THR A 92 6.73 -0.44 3.50
CA THR A 92 8.09 -0.64 4.03
C THR A 92 8.72 0.70 4.42
N MET A 93 8.59 1.72 3.58
CA MET A 93 9.15 3.04 3.83
C MET A 93 8.41 3.84 4.90
N ALA A 94 7.11 3.60 5.07
CA ALA A 94 6.33 4.14 6.19
C ALA A 94 6.77 3.52 7.52
N LEU A 95 7.19 2.26 7.52
CA LEU A 95 7.53 1.49 8.71
C LEU A 95 9.02 1.52 9.07
N ARG A 96 9.93 1.68 8.10
CA ARG A 96 11.40 1.69 8.31
C ARG A 96 11.87 2.73 9.34
N GLY A 97 11.15 3.85 9.46
CA GLY A 97 11.43 4.89 10.47
C GLY A 97 10.88 4.60 11.87
N SER A 98 10.35 3.41 12.14
CA SER A 98 9.73 3.06 13.41
C SER A 98 10.58 2.09 14.22
N ARG A 99 11.12 2.57 15.36
CA ARG A 99 11.83 1.70 16.33
C ARG A 99 10.95 0.60 16.94
N ARG A 100 9.63 0.68 16.74
CA ARG A 100 8.62 -0.26 17.27
C ARG A 100 8.33 -1.41 16.32
N VAL A 101 8.98 -1.48 15.17
CA VAL A 101 8.67 -2.46 14.12
C VAL A 101 9.96 -3.02 13.54
N ARG A 102 10.00 -4.34 13.34
CA ARG A 102 11.03 -5.00 12.55
C ARG A 102 10.44 -5.34 11.20
N VAL A 103 11.10 -4.92 10.13
CA VAL A 103 10.73 -5.23 8.75
C VAL A 103 11.74 -6.22 8.19
N ASP A 104 11.25 -7.35 7.71
CA ASP A 104 12.00 -8.33 6.91
C ASP A 104 11.50 -8.27 5.45
N ARG A 105 12.15 -8.98 4.51
CA ARG A 105 11.80 -8.99 3.08
C ARG A 105 10.32 -9.30 2.81
N ASN A 106 9.72 -10.19 3.60
CA ASN A 106 8.34 -10.66 3.38
C ASN A 106 7.40 -10.49 4.57
N ALA A 107 7.92 -10.12 5.73
CA ALA A 107 7.15 -10.09 6.97
C ALA A 107 7.53 -8.89 7.83
N VAL A 108 6.58 -8.50 8.68
CA VAL A 108 6.72 -7.37 9.58
C VAL A 108 6.24 -7.77 10.95
N ALA A 109 7.03 -7.48 11.98
CA ALA A 109 6.70 -7.78 13.36
C ALA A 109 6.68 -6.51 14.21
N SER A 110 5.73 -6.43 15.15
CA SER A 110 5.80 -5.44 16.22
C SER A 110 6.92 -5.78 17.19
N LEU A 111 7.72 -4.78 17.55
CA LEU A 111 8.70 -4.81 18.63
C LEU A 111 8.19 -4.13 19.90
N ALA A 112 6.87 -3.92 20.00
CA ALA A 112 6.29 -3.42 21.24
C ALA A 112 6.73 -4.32 22.39
N ARG A 113 7.43 -3.74 23.38
CA ARG A 113 7.95 -4.46 24.54
C ARG A 113 6.78 -5.17 25.22
N ARG A 114 6.75 -6.50 25.20
CA ARG A 114 5.92 -7.26 26.13
C ARG A 114 6.47 -6.98 27.53
N LYS A 115 5.76 -6.14 28.29
CA LYS A 115 5.78 -6.31 29.74
C LYS A 115 5.02 -7.62 29.99
N SER A 116 5.65 -8.57 30.67
CA SER A 116 5.13 -9.92 30.96
C SER A 116 5.42 -10.98 29.90
N GLU A 117 6.65 -11.50 29.96
CA GLU A 117 6.89 -12.94 29.79
C GLU A 117 7.69 -13.37 31.04
N LYS A 118 7.02 -13.23 32.19
CA LYS A 118 7.36 -13.87 33.46
C LYS A 118 6.06 -14.52 33.94
N ASN A 119 5.86 -15.76 33.52
CA ASN A 119 5.12 -16.77 34.28
C ASN A 119 5.65 -18.13 33.82
#